data_AF-B7ZGD6-F1
#
_entry.id   AF-B7ZGD6-F1
#
_cell.length_a   1.000
_cell.length_b   1.000
_cell.length_c   1.000
_cell.angle_alpha   90.00
_cell.angle_beta   90.00
_cell.angle_gamma   90.00
#
_symmetry.space_group_name_H-M   'P 1'
#
loop_
_entity.id
_entity.type
_entity.pdbx_description
1 polymer ?
#
loop_
_entity_poly.entity_id
_entity_poly.type
_entity_poly.pdbx_seq_one_letter_code
_entity_poly.pdbx_strand_id
1 'polypeptide(L)'
;GGLAQKSVLDTLREEGEDVDLEDIRRNGFSGTVCVESGGPEPGVGCAGRGIITSINLLEQLGAYADSEKLDYAFYDVLGDVVCGGFAMPI
;
A
#
# COMPACT_ATOMS: atom_id res chain seq x y z
N GLY A 1 -18.09 -12.67 6.05
CA GLY A 1 -16.70 -12.23 6.22
C GLY A 1 -16.70 -10.73 6.12
N GLY A 2 -16.05 -10.02 7.05
CA GLY A 2 -16.02 -8.56 7.07
C GLY A 2 -15.52 -7.99 5.74
N LEU A 3 -16.03 -6.80 5.38
CA LEU A 3 -15.69 -6.07 4.16
C LEU A 3 -14.16 -6.07 3.97
N ALA A 4 -13.69 -6.74 2.92
CA ALA A 4 -12.29 -6.67 2.53
C ALA A 4 -12.00 -5.22 2.14
N GLN A 5 -11.05 -4.58 2.82
CA GLN A 5 -10.50 -3.31 2.35
C GLN A 5 -9.96 -3.53 0.93
N LYS A 6 -10.32 -2.65 0.00
CA LYS A 6 -9.71 -2.66 -1.35
C LYS A 6 -8.22 -2.40 -1.20
N SER A 7 -7.41 -3.22 -1.87
CA SER A 7 -5.96 -3.06 -1.85
C SER A 7 -5.53 -2.02 -2.88
N VAL A 8 -4.36 -1.41 -2.68
CA VAL A 8 -3.79 -0.42 -3.60
C VAL A 8 -3.67 -0.98 -5.01
N LEU A 9 -3.14 -2.19 -5.16
CA LEU A 9 -2.97 -2.82 -6.47
C LEU A 9 -4.30 -3.20 -7.13
N ASP A 10 -5.33 -3.52 -6.37
CA ASP A 10 -6.65 -3.82 -6.93
C ASP A 10 -7.36 -2.54 -7.39
N THR A 11 -7.32 -1.48 -6.57
CA THR A 11 -7.87 -0.16 -6.95
C THR A 11 -7.18 0.37 -8.21
N LEU A 12 -5.85 0.28 -8.29
CA LEU A 12 -5.09 0.70 -9.48
C LEU A 12 -5.48 -0.10 -10.75
N ARG A 13 -5.88 -1.37 -10.62
CA ARG A 13 -6.34 -2.18 -11.77
C ARG A 13 -7.75 -1.81 -12.21
N GLU A 14 -8.62 -1.49 -11.27
CA GLU A 14 -10.03 -1.15 -11.54
C GLU A 14 -10.19 0.29 -12.05
N GLU A 15 -9.48 1.22 -11.44
CA GLU A 15 -9.68 2.67 -11.59
C GLU A 15 -8.54 3.35 -12.38
N GLY A 16 -7.41 2.66 -12.59
CA GLY A 16 -6.29 3.16 -13.37
C GLY A 16 -5.44 4.15 -12.59
N GLU A 17 -5.15 5.31 -13.19
CA GLU A 17 -4.34 6.38 -12.55
C GLU A 17 -5.19 7.39 -11.75
N ASP A 18 -6.52 7.28 -11.82
CA ASP A 18 -7.46 8.18 -11.14
C ASP A 18 -7.84 7.58 -9.77
N VAL A 19 -6.85 7.47 -8.88
CA VAL A 19 -6.99 6.88 -7.54
C VAL A 19 -6.70 7.95 -6.49
N ASP A 20 -7.63 8.17 -5.56
CA ASP A 20 -7.43 9.08 -4.45
C ASP A 20 -6.97 8.35 -3.17
N LEU A 21 -6.37 9.10 -2.24
CA LEU A 21 -5.94 8.55 -0.93
C LEU A 21 -7.09 7.87 -0.19
N GLU A 22 -8.30 8.38 -0.32
CA GLU A 22 -9.49 7.90 0.39
C GLU A 22 -10.01 6.54 -0.10
N ASP A 23 -9.66 6.14 -1.33
CA ASP A 23 -10.07 4.85 -1.90
C ASP A 23 -9.24 3.69 -1.33
N ILE A 24 -7.98 3.97 -0.99
CA ILE A 24 -7.00 2.96 -0.58
C ILE A 24 -6.74 2.94 0.93
N ARG A 25 -7.06 4.02 1.65
CA ARG A 25 -6.83 4.13 3.11
C ARG A 25 -8.11 3.91 3.91
N ARG A 26 -7.96 3.34 5.10
CA ARG A 26 -9.04 3.21 6.08
C ARG A 26 -8.58 3.67 7.45
N ASN A 27 -9.47 4.36 8.15
CA ASN A 27 -9.26 4.68 9.55
C ASN A 27 -9.60 3.46 10.41
N GLY A 28 -8.61 2.98 11.14
CA GLY A 28 -8.71 1.90 12.10
C GLY A 28 -8.85 2.41 13.54
N PHE A 29 -8.43 1.57 14.48
CA PHE A 29 -8.52 1.87 15.91
C PHE A 29 -7.60 3.03 16.29
N SER A 30 -8.04 3.86 17.23
CA SER A 30 -7.30 5.02 17.75
C SER A 30 -6.77 5.98 16.68
N GLY A 31 -7.47 6.12 15.55
CA GLY A 31 -7.05 7.01 14.46
C GLY A 31 -5.86 6.49 13.65
N THR A 32 -5.53 5.20 13.77
CA THR A 32 -4.51 4.55 12.92
C THR A 32 -5.00 4.54 11.48
N VAL A 33 -4.18 4.98 10.54
CA VAL A 33 -4.49 4.89 9.11
C VAL A 33 -3.89 3.60 8.55
N CYS A 34 -4.75 2.73 8.00
CA CYS A 34 -4.36 1.44 7.45
C CYS A 34 -4.48 1.45 5.93
N VAL A 35 -3.45 0.91 5.26
CA VAL A 35 -3.41 0.72 3.80
C VAL A 35 -2.90 -0.69 3.53
N GLU A 36 -3.54 -1.38 2.59
CA GLU A 36 -3.13 -2.71 2.14
C GLU A 36 -2.55 -2.62 0.73
N SER A 37 -1.29 -3.00 0.54
CA SER A 37 -0.67 -2.96 -0.80
C SER A 37 -1.36 -3.91 -1.77
N GLY A 38 -1.77 -5.09 -1.28
CA GLY A 38 -2.29 -6.17 -2.11
C GLY A 38 -1.18 -6.97 -2.79
N GLY A 39 -1.58 -7.97 -3.57
CA GLY A 39 -0.67 -8.89 -4.23
C GLY A 39 -0.83 -8.91 -5.76
N PRO A 40 0.21 -9.32 -6.49
CA PRO A 40 0.02 -9.75 -7.87
C PRO A 40 -0.91 -10.96 -7.95
N GLU A 41 -1.53 -11.17 -9.11
CA GLU A 41 -2.22 -12.44 -9.36
C GLU A 41 -1.25 -13.62 -9.16
N PRO A 42 -1.70 -14.71 -8.51
CA PRO A 42 -0.87 -15.88 -8.27
C PRO A 42 -0.26 -16.42 -9.56
N GLY A 43 1.07 -16.47 -9.61
CA GLY A 43 1.83 -16.99 -10.76
C GLY A 43 2.09 -16.00 -11.90
N VAL A 44 1.63 -14.74 -11.79
CA VAL A 44 1.80 -13.74 -12.86
C VAL A 44 2.82 -12.65 -12.50
N GLY A 45 2.81 -12.14 -11.26
CA GLY A 45 3.60 -10.96 -10.89
C GLY A 45 4.61 -11.19 -9.75
N CYS A 46 5.32 -10.11 -9.40
CA CYS A 46 6.31 -10.08 -8.33
C CYS A 46 5.82 -9.22 -7.16
N ALA A 47 5.67 -9.82 -5.98
CA ALA A 47 5.19 -9.14 -4.78
C ALA A 47 6.08 -7.92 -4.41
N GLY A 48 7.40 -8.05 -4.53
CA GLY A 48 8.34 -6.96 -4.23
C GLY A 48 8.16 -5.74 -5.14
N ARG A 49 7.80 -5.93 -6.41
CA ARG A 49 7.47 -4.81 -7.30
C ARG A 49 6.14 -4.16 -6.91
N GLY A 50 5.18 -4.96 -6.47
CA GLY A 50 3.90 -4.47 -5.96
C GLY A 50 4.08 -3.50 -4.79
N ILE A 51 4.91 -3.86 -3.81
CA ILE A 51 5.20 -3.02 -2.64
C ILE A 51 5.80 -1.67 -3.06
N ILE A 52 6.84 -1.67 -3.92
CA ILE A 52 7.45 -0.42 -4.41
C ILE A 52 6.41 0.45 -5.11
N THR A 53 5.57 -0.13 -5.97
CA THR A 53 4.51 0.61 -6.66
C THR A 53 3.50 1.19 -5.68
N SER A 54 3.09 0.44 -4.65
CA SER A 54 2.16 0.93 -3.63
C SER A 54 2.73 2.09 -2.82
N ILE A 55 4.00 2.02 -2.41
CA ILE A 55 4.66 3.08 -1.64
C ILE A 55 4.82 4.34 -2.49
N ASN A 56 5.28 4.21 -3.74
CA ASN A 56 5.39 5.34 -4.65
C ASN A 56 4.04 6.03 -4.88
N LEU A 57 2.95 5.26 -5.03
CA LEU A 57 1.62 5.83 -5.17
C LEU A 57 1.21 6.60 -3.91
N LEU A 58 1.44 6.04 -2.72
CA LEU A 58 1.16 6.71 -1.46
C LEU A 58 1.94 8.03 -1.32
N GLU A 59 3.21 8.05 -1.72
CA GLU A 59 4.00 9.28 -1.77
C GLU A 59 3.44 10.30 -2.77
N GLN A 60 3.09 9.87 -3.98
CA GLN A 60 2.52 10.74 -5.01
C GLN A 60 1.19 11.35 -4.59
N LEU A 61 0.36 10.58 -3.90
CA LEU A 61 -0.93 11.04 -3.39
C LEU A 61 -0.81 11.86 -2.09
N GLY A 62 0.40 11.98 -1.52
CA GLY A 62 0.67 12.80 -0.35
C GLY A 62 0.35 12.14 0.99
N ALA A 63 0.31 10.81 1.07
CA ALA A 63 0.03 10.06 2.30
C ALA A 63 1.00 10.38 3.45
N TYR A 64 2.23 10.79 3.11
CA TYR A 64 3.30 11.10 4.05
C TYR A 64 3.56 12.61 4.19
N ALA A 65 2.69 13.46 3.64
CA ALA A 65 2.85 14.90 3.76
C ALA A 65 2.65 15.36 5.22
N ASP A 66 3.32 16.46 5.60
CA ASP A 66 3.19 17.05 6.95
C ASP A 66 1.73 17.39 7.32
N SER A 67 0.86 17.59 6.31
CA SER A 67 -0.58 17.81 6.49
C SER A 67 -1.30 16.62 7.14
N GLU A 68 -0.81 15.40 6.92
CA GLU A 68 -1.38 14.17 7.49
C GLU A 68 -0.97 13.95 8.96
N LYS A 69 0.07 14.66 9.44
CA LYS A 69 0.54 14.64 10.83
C LYS A 69 0.82 13.22 11.35
N LEU A 70 1.48 12.40 10.53
CA LEU A 70 1.91 11.06 10.91
C LEU A 70 3.17 11.14 11.78
N ASP A 71 3.11 10.61 13.00
CA ASP A 71 4.28 10.49 13.87
C ASP A 71 5.15 9.27 13.50
N TYR A 72 4.52 8.19 13.04
CA TYR A 72 5.16 6.92 12.68
C TYR A 72 4.45 6.26 11.51
N ALA A 73 5.22 5.58 10.65
CA ALA A 73 4.73 4.68 9.62
C ALA A 73 5.30 3.28 9.85
N PHE A 74 4.44 2.26 9.83
CA PHE A 74 4.83 0.87 10.00
C PHE A 74 4.54 0.10 8.73
N TYR A 75 5.51 -0.72 8.30
CA TYR A 75 5.36 -1.60 7.15
C TYR A 75 5.41 -3.05 7.65
N ASP A 76 4.31 -3.77 7.51
CA ASP A 76 4.26 -5.20 7.77
C ASP A 76 4.67 -5.96 6.51
N VAL A 77 5.90 -6.48 6.51
CA VAL A 77 6.58 -7.00 5.32
C VAL A 77 6.88 -8.48 5.49
N LEU A 78 6.58 -9.27 4.45
CA LEU A 78 6.92 -10.69 4.39
C LEU A 78 8.45 -10.89 4.44
N GLY A 79 8.92 -11.68 5.40
CA GLY A 79 10.35 -11.96 5.61
C GLY A 79 10.82 -13.33 5.09
N ASP A 80 9.95 -14.11 4.47
CA ASP A 80 10.20 -15.48 4.01
C ASP A 80 10.91 -15.54 2.66
N VAL A 81 10.63 -14.61 1.76
CA VAL A 81 11.23 -14.53 0.41
C VAL A 81 11.74 -13.13 0.13
N VAL A 82 13.06 -12.94 0.28
CA VAL A 82 13.71 -11.65 0.01
C VAL A 82 14.13 -11.59 -1.47
N CYS A 83 13.24 -11.11 -2.34
CA CYS A 83 13.62 -10.61 -3.66
C CYS A 83 13.86 -9.09 -3.59
N GLY A 84 14.60 -8.50 -4.54
CA GLY A 84 15.18 -7.14 -4.42
C GLY A 84 14.24 -5.98 -4.07
N GLY A 85 12.92 -6.14 -4.18
CA GLY A 85 11.95 -5.12 -3.73
C GLY A 85 11.74 -5.05 -2.20
N PHE A 86 12.16 -6.07 -1.46
CA PHE A 86 11.99 -6.16 0.00
C PHE A 86 13.16 -5.59 0.81
N ALA A 87 14.31 -5.36 0.16
CA ALA A 87 15.55 -4.90 0.79
C ALA A 87 15.98 -3.49 0.32
N MET A 88 15.08 -2.78 -0.37
CA MET A 88 15.35 -1.42 -0.82
C MET A 88 15.32 -0.46 0.38
N PRO A 89 16.37 0.35 0.61
CA PRO A 89 16.32 1.40 1.61
C PRO A 89 15.27 2.42 1.19
N ILE A 90 14.29 2.66 2.06
CA ILE A 90 13.31 3.76 1.98
C ILE A 90 13.84 4.90 2.83
#